data_AF-A0A8T5U589-F1
#
_entry.id   AF-A0A8T5U589-F1
#
_cell.length_a   1.000
_cell.length_b   1.000
_cell.length_c   1.000
_cell.angle_alpha   90.00
_cell.angle_beta   90.00
_cell.angle_gamma   90.00
#
_symmetry.space_group_name_H-M   'P 1'
#
loop_
_entity.id
_entity.type
_entity.pdbx_description
1 polymer ?
#
loop_
_entity_poly.entity_id
_entity_poly.type
_entity_poly.pdbx_seq_one_letter_code
_entity_poly.pdbx_strand_id
1 'polypeptide(L)'
;LILSKNIDISLKIDSNEQKDTEDNILSIIAATNSALITIGVSKSKLMADRQLFEELYKKNKNKFSDYLAFLQMGLNEYNNKHLFIIISEYLIEKNDLIIENLDLFDLLPLEFRNKLNKFRKDNIISEKLKEHFNIINNDLLKYFNPSNFTFKEEIFQIDNPKEIISEEDILKALQKARRDNIETISHSSNQKKKEIIQNEEKTPSLLNYFVSFPKLNQSIADKIIIDIKQLRKYVTTSPDYLDLENLFYVVNIFKMLGEELQLEPGYIKNVINNFISGKVFSTGRYHIPNPISIYYGLSILSELELLNNSEVVDLLDIEMFLENDLNPFIPDKITLNFFTILSLKMLKKSGGIITNKRHLIEPLANLNLFNSEEYQLSDMFFYLGLLKLLDARFDFTNLQAPYLTELEKKIQSNGSINGNATDTARTLLTLVLLDSTGKDISIISELLQFLNQNLKFFIDSQDFGEFNCYQNKIAFKIELRMLFWMLLALSQYC
;
A
#
# COMPACT_ATOMS: atom_id res chain seq x y z
N LEU A 1 8.10 14.54 3.34
CA LEU A 1 9.13 15.05 4.27
C LEU A 1 10.30 15.75 3.56
N ILE A 2 10.90 15.18 2.51
CA ILE A 2 11.92 15.90 1.72
C ILE A 2 11.27 17.03 0.88
N LEU A 3 10.11 16.75 0.28
CA LEU A 3 9.33 17.72 -0.51
C LEU A 3 8.84 18.93 0.29
N SER A 4 8.51 18.76 1.57
CA SER A 4 8.10 19.87 2.44
C SER A 4 9.24 20.84 2.75
N LYS A 5 10.47 20.55 2.27
CA LYS A 5 11.63 21.43 2.36
C LYS A 5 11.98 22.11 1.02
N ASN A 6 11.15 21.97 -0.02
CA ASN A 6 11.33 22.59 -1.35
C ASN A 6 12.66 22.25 -2.04
N ILE A 7 13.18 21.03 -1.85
CA ILE A 7 14.43 20.58 -2.48
C ILE A 7 14.10 19.90 -3.80
N ASP A 8 14.59 20.44 -4.91
CA ASP A 8 14.54 19.77 -6.22
C ASP A 8 15.63 18.70 -6.28
N ILE A 9 15.20 17.44 -6.22
CA ILE A 9 16.11 16.29 -6.18
C ILE A 9 16.82 16.03 -7.52
N SER A 10 16.35 16.64 -8.61
CA SER A 10 16.93 16.48 -9.96
C SER A 10 18.04 17.50 -10.26
N LEU A 11 18.21 18.49 -9.38
CA LEU A 11 19.31 19.45 -9.49
C LEU A 11 20.66 18.73 -9.37
N LYS A 12 21.56 19.07 -10.30
CA LYS A 12 22.95 18.62 -10.24
C LYS A 12 23.60 19.19 -8.99
N ILE A 13 24.41 18.36 -8.33
CA ILE A 13 25.23 18.81 -7.22
C ILE A 13 26.41 19.59 -7.83
N ASP A 14 26.31 20.91 -7.86
CA ASP A 14 27.40 21.77 -8.32
C ASP A 14 28.42 21.91 -7.19
N SER A 15 29.67 21.50 -7.44
CA SER A 15 30.74 21.56 -6.45
C SER A 15 31.18 22.99 -6.11
N ASN A 16 30.73 23.98 -6.89
CA ASN A 16 31.08 25.40 -6.73
C ASN A 16 30.15 26.18 -5.79
N GLU A 17 28.91 25.72 -5.56
CA GLU A 17 27.96 26.30 -4.58
C GLU A 17 27.90 25.42 -3.32
N GLN A 18 29.00 25.41 -2.56
CA GLN A 18 29.18 24.48 -1.43
C GLN A 18 28.11 24.62 -0.33
N LYS A 19 27.69 25.85 -0.01
CA LYS A 19 26.82 26.11 1.14
C LYS A 19 25.38 25.63 0.91
N ASP A 20 24.79 25.99 -0.23
CA ASP A 20 23.42 25.60 -0.58
C ASP A 20 23.31 24.09 -0.82
N THR A 21 24.37 23.48 -1.37
CA THR A 21 24.48 22.02 -1.50
C THR A 21 24.48 21.33 -0.13
N GLU A 22 25.25 21.83 0.82
CA GLU A 22 25.31 21.27 2.17
C GLU A 22 23.98 21.42 2.91
N ASP A 23 23.34 22.58 2.84
CA ASP A 23 22.05 22.84 3.49
C ASP A 23 20.92 21.95 2.94
N ASN A 24 20.89 21.71 1.63
CA ASN A 24 19.95 20.77 1.00
C ASN A 24 20.18 19.33 1.46
N ILE A 25 21.44 18.90 1.58
CA ILE A 25 21.76 17.54 1.99
C ILE A 25 21.47 17.30 3.46
N LEU A 26 21.81 18.25 4.33
CA LEU A 26 21.42 18.21 5.74
C LEU A 26 19.89 18.17 5.89
N SER A 27 19.19 18.89 5.03
CA SER A 27 17.74 18.91 5.01
C SER A 27 17.13 17.58 4.58
N ILE A 28 17.71 16.93 3.57
CA ILE A 28 17.37 15.57 3.13
C ILE A 28 17.62 14.56 4.25
N ILE A 29 18.80 14.56 4.88
CA ILE A 29 19.14 13.66 5.99
C ILE A 29 18.17 13.86 7.16
N ALA A 30 17.87 15.11 7.53
CA ALA A 30 16.94 15.41 8.61
C ALA A 30 15.50 14.94 8.29
N ALA A 31 15.08 14.98 7.03
CA ALA A 31 13.81 14.45 6.60
C ALA A 31 13.78 12.91 6.67
N THR A 32 14.86 12.23 6.27
CA THR A 32 15.03 10.78 6.44
C THR A 32 15.00 10.38 7.92
N ASN A 33 15.72 11.11 8.77
CA ASN A 33 15.71 10.86 10.22
C ASN A 33 14.32 11.08 10.82
N SER A 34 13.56 12.07 10.33
CA SER A 34 12.18 12.27 10.78
C SER A 34 11.29 11.09 10.40
N ALA A 35 11.49 10.50 9.22
CA ALA A 35 10.80 9.27 8.81
C ALA A 35 11.19 8.08 9.71
N LEU A 36 12.49 7.90 10.00
CA LEU A 36 12.98 6.85 10.90
C LEU A 36 12.44 7.02 12.34
N ILE A 37 12.33 8.25 12.84
CA ILE A 37 11.69 8.54 14.13
C ILE A 37 10.20 8.18 14.09
N THR A 38 9.53 8.47 12.97
CA THR A 38 8.09 8.19 12.80
C THR A 38 7.78 6.70 12.88
N ILE A 39 8.69 5.84 12.40
CA ILE A 39 8.55 4.38 12.54
C ILE A 39 9.06 3.84 13.89
N GLY A 40 9.57 4.70 14.79
CA GLY A 40 9.94 4.33 16.16
C GLY A 40 11.44 4.18 16.44
N VAL A 41 12.33 4.57 15.51
CA VAL A 41 13.77 4.61 15.78
C VAL A 41 14.11 5.77 16.72
N SER A 42 14.90 5.51 17.77
CA SER A 42 15.19 6.53 18.78
C SER A 42 16.00 7.71 18.22
N LYS A 43 15.60 8.92 18.60
CA LYS A 43 16.26 10.17 18.19
C LYS A 43 17.74 10.22 18.59
N SER A 44 18.11 9.63 19.74
CA SER A 44 19.49 9.59 20.22
C SER A 44 20.39 8.74 19.31
N LYS A 45 19.90 7.60 18.80
CA LYS A 45 20.62 6.72 17.87
C LYS A 45 20.86 7.43 16.53
N LEU A 46 19.81 8.07 15.99
CA LEU A 46 19.90 8.81 14.72
C LEU A 46 20.81 10.04 14.78
N MET A 47 20.91 10.71 15.94
CA MET A 47 21.81 11.86 16.11
C MET A 47 23.29 11.45 16.08
N ALA A 48 23.64 10.29 16.64
CA ALA A 48 25.01 9.77 16.56
C ALA A 48 25.38 9.35 15.12
N ASP A 49 24.47 8.66 14.44
CA ASP A 49 24.70 8.20 13.06
C ASP A 49 24.70 9.33 12.03
N ARG A 50 24.02 10.44 12.34
CA ARG A 50 23.99 11.64 11.49
C ARG A 50 25.38 12.22 11.25
N GLN A 51 26.19 12.38 12.30
CA GLN A 51 27.54 12.94 12.17
C GLN A 51 28.45 12.04 11.34
N LEU A 52 28.40 10.72 11.57
CA LEU A 52 29.15 9.73 10.80
C LEU A 52 28.74 9.72 9.32
N PHE A 53 27.45 9.88 9.05
CA PHE A 53 26.95 9.93 7.67
C PHE A 53 27.32 11.24 6.96
N GLU A 54 27.28 12.38 7.66
CA GLU A 54 27.76 13.67 7.14
C GLU A 54 29.24 13.59 6.73
N GLU A 55 30.09 12.92 7.53
CA GLU A 55 31.51 12.68 7.20
C GLU A 55 31.68 11.75 5.99
N LEU A 56 30.92 10.65 5.92
CA LEU A 56 30.92 9.73 4.80
C LEU A 56 30.48 10.39 3.50
N TYR A 57 29.46 11.27 3.56
CA TYR A 57 29.04 12.07 2.42
C TYR A 57 30.17 13.00 1.98
N LYS A 58 30.77 13.77 2.89
CA LYS A 58 31.88 14.69 2.55
C LYS A 58 33.03 13.96 1.84
N LYS A 59 33.33 12.73 2.26
CA LYS A 59 34.35 11.87 1.64
C LYS A 59 33.98 11.34 0.25
N ASN A 60 32.69 11.20 -0.04
CA ASN A 60 32.19 10.62 -1.29
C ASN A 60 31.43 11.63 -2.18
N LYS A 61 31.48 12.93 -1.88
CA LYS A 61 30.71 13.99 -2.55
C LYS A 61 30.81 13.92 -4.08
N ASN A 62 32.00 13.61 -4.61
CA ASN A 62 32.25 13.56 -6.05
C ASN A 62 31.62 12.34 -6.76
N LYS A 63 31.00 11.41 -6.03
CA LYS A 63 30.34 10.22 -6.61
C LYS A 63 28.88 10.47 -6.98
N PHE A 64 28.28 11.58 -6.55
CA PHE A 64 26.87 11.86 -6.75
C PHE A 64 26.70 12.98 -7.78
N SER A 65 26.02 12.68 -8.90
CA SER A 65 25.74 13.65 -9.97
C SER A 65 24.68 14.67 -9.60
N ASP A 66 23.74 14.27 -8.75
CA ASP A 66 22.54 15.01 -8.36
C ASP A 66 22.00 14.46 -7.01
N TYR A 67 21.01 15.14 -6.44
CA TYR A 67 20.43 14.75 -5.15
C TYR A 67 19.62 13.45 -5.21
N LEU A 68 19.12 13.04 -6.38
CA LEU A 68 18.44 11.76 -6.60
C LEU A 68 19.46 10.61 -6.53
N ALA A 69 20.63 10.74 -7.14
CA ALA A 69 21.73 9.80 -7.01
C ALA A 69 22.21 9.71 -5.55
N PHE A 70 22.23 10.85 -4.84
CA PHE A 70 22.50 10.84 -3.40
C PHE A 70 21.42 10.08 -2.60
N LEU A 71 20.14 10.23 -2.94
CA LEU A 71 19.04 9.48 -2.33
C LEU A 71 19.13 7.97 -2.60
N GLN A 72 19.38 7.58 -3.86
CA GLN A 72 19.36 6.19 -4.29
C GLN A 72 20.63 5.42 -3.92
N MET A 73 21.78 6.08 -3.86
CA MET A 73 23.06 5.43 -3.60
C MET A 73 23.59 5.77 -2.21
N GLY A 74 23.63 7.05 -1.86
CA GLY A 74 24.21 7.52 -0.59
C GLY A 74 23.33 7.18 0.62
N LEU A 75 22.05 7.52 0.56
CA LEU A 75 21.10 7.26 1.65
C LEU A 75 20.65 5.80 1.74
N ASN A 76 20.74 5.04 0.65
CA ASN A 76 20.35 3.64 0.65
C ASN A 76 21.23 2.83 1.63
N GLU A 77 22.55 3.05 1.65
CA GLU A 77 23.43 2.39 2.62
C GLU A 77 23.12 2.80 4.07
N TYR A 78 22.76 4.07 4.29
CA TYR A 78 22.34 4.57 5.60
C TYR A 78 21.06 3.87 6.07
N ASN A 79 20.05 3.81 5.21
CA ASN A 79 18.77 3.16 5.49
C ASN A 79 18.95 1.65 5.70
N ASN A 80 19.78 0.98 4.88
CA ASN A 80 20.02 -0.46 4.98
C ASN A 80 20.70 -0.85 6.30
N LYS A 81 21.60 0.00 6.83
CA LYS A 81 22.16 -0.21 8.19
C LYS A 81 21.07 -0.15 9.26
N HIS A 82 20.19 0.85 9.21
CA HIS A 82 19.09 0.96 10.17
C HIS A 82 18.11 -0.20 10.03
N LEU A 83 17.73 -0.57 8.81
CA LEU A 83 16.87 -1.72 8.54
C LEU A 83 17.48 -3.02 9.08
N PHE A 84 18.78 -3.25 8.87
CA PHE A 84 19.46 -4.42 9.40
C PHE A 84 19.35 -4.49 10.93
N ILE A 85 19.55 -3.36 11.63
CA ILE A 85 19.44 -3.33 13.08
C ILE A 85 18.00 -3.55 13.53
N ILE A 86 17.02 -2.91 12.88
CA ILE A 86 15.59 -3.06 13.19
C ILE A 86 15.17 -4.53 13.06
N ILE A 87 15.52 -5.17 11.94
CA ILE A 87 15.22 -6.58 11.70
C ILE A 87 15.92 -7.46 12.74
N SER A 88 17.18 -7.18 13.06
CA SER A 88 17.92 -7.94 14.08
C SER A 88 17.29 -7.80 15.47
N GLU A 89 16.92 -6.58 15.88
CA GLU A 89 16.27 -6.27 17.15
C GLU A 89 14.88 -6.94 17.25
N TYR A 90 14.17 -7.03 16.13
CA TYR A 90 12.91 -7.78 16.04
C TYR A 90 13.12 -9.29 16.25
N LEU A 91 14.11 -9.88 15.58
CA LEU A 91 14.40 -11.31 15.69
C LEU A 91 14.80 -11.75 17.10
N ILE A 92 15.41 -10.86 17.88
CA ILE A 92 15.78 -11.11 19.28
C ILE A 92 14.71 -10.67 20.30
N GLU A 93 13.51 -10.31 19.84
CA GLU A 93 12.36 -9.92 20.67
C GLU A 93 12.60 -8.67 21.53
N LYS A 94 13.43 -7.75 21.03
CA LYS A 94 13.79 -6.53 21.76
C LYS A 94 12.85 -5.38 21.45
N ASN A 95 12.34 -5.30 20.22
CA ASN A 95 11.49 -4.20 19.79
C ASN A 95 10.59 -4.60 18.61
N ASP A 96 9.33 -4.89 18.93
CA ASP A 96 8.32 -5.30 17.93
C ASP A 96 7.64 -4.08 17.29
N LEU A 97 7.57 -2.97 18.03
CA LEU A 97 6.88 -1.74 17.65
C LEU A 97 7.37 -1.16 16.31
N ILE A 98 8.65 -1.27 15.99
CA ILE A 98 9.19 -0.69 14.74
C ILE A 98 8.74 -1.51 13.52
N ILE A 99 8.68 -2.84 13.62
CA ILE A 99 8.18 -3.70 12.53
C ILE A 99 6.68 -3.53 12.36
N GLU A 100 5.92 -3.42 13.46
CA GLU A 100 4.49 -3.10 13.44
C GLU A 100 4.23 -1.74 12.77
N ASN A 101 5.02 -0.71 13.09
CA ASN A 101 4.89 0.60 12.43
C ASN A 101 5.24 0.53 10.94
N LEU A 102 6.26 -0.22 10.55
CA LEU A 102 6.60 -0.42 9.15
C LEU A 102 5.45 -1.11 8.39
N ASP A 103 4.73 -2.01 9.03
CA ASP A 103 3.52 -2.64 8.51
C ASP A 103 2.36 -1.64 8.36
N LEU A 104 2.13 -0.80 9.38
CA LEU A 104 1.10 0.26 9.34
C LEU A 104 1.29 1.26 8.20
N PHE A 105 2.52 1.41 7.70
CA PHE A 105 2.84 2.27 6.56
C PHE A 105 2.95 1.51 5.23
N ASP A 106 2.57 0.23 5.17
CA ASP A 106 2.66 -0.64 4.00
C ASP A 106 4.10 -0.74 3.42
N LEU A 107 5.12 -0.68 4.28
CA LEU A 107 6.54 -0.65 3.86
C LEU A 107 7.21 -2.03 3.84
N LEU A 108 6.53 -3.09 4.30
CA LEU A 108 7.07 -4.46 4.34
C LEU A 108 6.24 -5.40 3.47
N PRO A 109 6.86 -6.15 2.52
CA PRO A 109 6.16 -7.17 1.76
C PRO A 109 5.65 -8.32 2.65
N LEU A 110 4.43 -8.78 2.40
CA LEU A 110 3.76 -9.85 3.16
C LEU A 110 4.59 -11.14 3.28
N GLU A 111 5.20 -11.62 2.19
CA GLU A 111 6.01 -12.84 2.21
C GLU A 111 7.27 -12.68 3.08
N PHE A 112 7.90 -11.51 3.04
CA PHE A 112 9.07 -11.21 3.86
C PHE A 112 8.70 -11.23 5.35
N ARG A 113 7.59 -10.59 5.70
CA ARG A 113 7.01 -10.57 7.06
C ARG A 113 6.73 -11.99 7.55
N ASN A 114 6.04 -12.79 6.74
CA ASN A 114 5.74 -14.19 7.05
C ASN A 114 7.01 -15.03 7.27
N LYS A 115 8.03 -14.86 6.41
CA LYS A 115 9.32 -15.54 6.58
C LYS A 115 10.04 -15.10 7.86
N LEU A 116 9.99 -13.81 8.19
CA LEU A 116 10.63 -13.25 9.37
C LEU A 116 9.98 -13.76 10.66
N ASN A 117 8.65 -13.79 10.71
CA ASN A 117 7.88 -14.29 11.85
C ASN A 117 8.07 -15.78 12.05
N LYS A 118 7.98 -16.53 10.95
CA LYS A 118 8.28 -17.97 10.97
C LYS A 118 9.69 -18.22 11.47
N PHE A 119 10.69 -17.48 10.99
CA PHE A 119 12.07 -17.62 11.44
C PHE A 119 12.19 -17.37 12.95
N ARG A 120 11.61 -16.28 13.46
CA ARG A 120 11.62 -15.93 14.89
C ARG A 120 10.96 -17.03 15.74
N LYS A 121 9.82 -17.56 15.29
CA LYS A 121 9.09 -18.63 15.99
C LYS A 121 9.84 -19.96 15.99
N ASP A 122 10.40 -20.32 14.84
CA ASP A 122 11.13 -21.58 14.66
C ASP A 122 12.49 -21.56 15.40
N ASN A 123 13.03 -20.37 15.68
CA ASN A 123 14.34 -20.19 16.30
C ASN A 123 14.25 -19.36 17.59
N ILE A 124 13.86 -20.02 18.69
CA ILE A 124 13.85 -19.40 20.02
C ILE A 124 15.29 -19.14 20.47
N ILE A 125 15.68 -17.87 20.52
CA ILE A 125 17.01 -17.44 20.96
C ILE A 125 17.04 -17.37 22.49
N SER A 126 17.98 -18.07 23.13
CA SER A 126 18.12 -18.02 24.60
C SER A 126 18.45 -16.61 25.11
N GLU A 127 17.96 -16.24 26.30
CA GLU A 127 18.24 -14.92 26.91
C GLU A 127 19.74 -14.59 27.00
N LYS A 128 20.57 -15.59 27.31
CA LYS A 128 22.04 -15.44 27.33
C LYS A 128 22.60 -15.03 25.97
N LEU A 129 22.04 -15.53 24.87
CA LEU A 129 22.44 -15.15 23.51
C LEU A 129 21.88 -13.77 23.13
N LYS A 130 20.68 -13.42 23.58
CA LYS A 130 20.12 -12.06 23.41
C LYS A 130 20.99 -10.99 24.08
N GLU A 131 21.48 -11.26 25.30
CA GLU A 131 22.42 -10.39 26.02
C GLU A 131 23.75 -10.25 25.29
N HIS A 132 24.34 -11.36 24.82
CA HIS A 132 25.57 -11.31 24.01
C HIS A 132 25.36 -10.56 22.69
N PHE A 133 24.22 -10.77 22.03
CA PHE A 133 23.90 -10.05 20.80
C PHE A 133 23.82 -8.54 21.04
N ASN A 134 23.24 -8.09 22.16
CA ASN A 134 23.20 -6.67 22.51
C ASN A 134 24.58 -6.04 22.69
N ILE A 135 25.56 -6.81 23.18
CA ILE A 135 26.94 -6.37 23.33
C ILE A 135 27.63 -6.30 21.96
N ILE A 136 27.38 -7.27 21.09
CA ILE A 136 28.09 -7.44 19.81
C ILE A 136 27.39 -6.72 18.64
N ASN A 137 26.15 -6.26 18.77
CA ASN A 137 25.38 -5.65 17.67
C ASN A 137 26.09 -4.45 17.03
N ASN A 138 26.74 -3.61 17.84
CA ASN A 138 27.53 -2.48 17.34
C ASN A 138 28.80 -2.93 16.61
N ASP A 139 29.36 -4.09 16.98
CA ASP A 139 30.50 -4.68 16.29
C ASP A 139 30.09 -5.41 15.01
N LEU A 140 28.92 -6.06 14.96
CA LEU A 140 28.36 -6.68 13.75
C LEU A 140 28.23 -5.68 12.59
N LEU A 141 27.85 -4.44 12.90
CA LEU A 141 27.78 -3.36 11.91
C LEU A 141 29.11 -3.02 11.25
N LYS A 142 30.26 -3.33 11.88
CA LYS A 142 31.59 -3.14 11.28
C LYS A 142 31.86 -4.16 10.17
N TYR A 143 31.20 -5.31 10.23
CA TYR A 143 31.37 -6.43 9.32
C TYR A 143 30.23 -6.54 8.29
N PHE A 144 29.08 -5.92 8.58
CA PHE A 144 27.94 -5.84 7.68
C PHE A 144 28.21 -4.86 6.53
N ASN A 145 27.98 -5.33 5.31
CA ASN A 145 27.99 -4.53 4.09
C ASN A 145 26.55 -4.13 3.72
N PRO A 146 26.17 -2.86 3.95
CA PRO A 146 24.80 -2.40 3.72
C PRO A 146 24.43 -2.28 2.24
N SER A 147 25.39 -2.25 1.32
CA SER A 147 25.11 -2.05 -0.11
C SER A 147 24.50 -3.30 -0.76
N ASN A 148 24.76 -4.48 -0.21
CA ASN A 148 24.33 -5.77 -0.75
C ASN A 148 23.81 -6.76 0.31
N PHE A 149 23.67 -6.32 1.57
CA PHE A 149 23.24 -7.15 2.70
C PHE A 149 24.12 -8.38 2.97
N THR A 150 25.43 -8.30 2.72
CA THR A 150 26.38 -9.39 3.03
C THR A 150 27.28 -9.06 4.22
N PHE A 151 27.94 -10.05 4.81
CA PHE A 151 29.06 -9.83 5.72
C PHE A 151 30.37 -9.94 4.96
N LYS A 152 31.43 -9.24 5.41
CA LYS A 152 32.78 -9.48 4.91
C LYS A 152 33.19 -10.94 5.21
N GLU A 153 33.43 -11.72 4.16
CA GLU A 153 33.58 -13.19 4.21
C GLU A 153 34.73 -13.69 5.09
N GLU A 154 35.71 -12.85 5.43
CA GLU A 154 36.97 -13.30 6.04
C GLU A 154 36.85 -13.87 7.47
N ILE A 155 35.69 -13.83 8.14
CA ILE A 155 35.59 -14.19 9.58
C ILE A 155 34.46 -15.18 9.93
N PHE A 156 33.51 -15.47 9.03
CA PHE A 156 32.42 -16.42 9.30
C PHE A 156 32.58 -17.74 8.50
N GLN A 157 33.71 -18.42 8.67
CA GLN A 157 33.79 -19.84 8.27
C GLN A 157 33.06 -20.69 9.32
N ILE A 158 31.76 -20.86 9.12
CA ILE A 158 31.02 -21.98 9.71
C ILE A 158 31.12 -23.10 8.67
N ASP A 159 31.89 -24.14 8.99
CA ASP A 159 31.97 -25.36 8.19
C ASP A 159 30.59 -26.04 8.18
N ASN A 160 29.79 -25.74 7.17
CA ASN A 160 28.66 -26.58 6.80
C ASN A 160 29.09 -27.51 5.65
N PRO A 161 28.76 -28.81 5.72
CA PRO A 161 29.09 -29.74 4.65
C PRO A 161 28.33 -29.33 3.39
N LYS A 162 29.07 -29.00 2.33
CA LYS A 162 28.52 -28.84 0.97
C LYS A 162 28.11 -30.22 0.45
N GLU A 163 26.80 -30.51 0.45
CA GLU A 163 26.28 -31.43 -0.56
C GLU A 163 26.31 -30.71 -1.91
N ILE A 164 27.25 -31.13 -2.76
CA ILE A 164 27.39 -30.65 -4.13
C ILE A 164 26.31 -31.38 -4.95
N ILE A 165 25.17 -30.74 -5.16
CA ILE A 165 24.26 -31.12 -6.24
C ILE A 165 24.85 -30.54 -7.53
N SER A 166 25.11 -31.38 -8.53
CA SER A 166 25.78 -30.93 -9.76
C SER A 166 24.85 -30.05 -10.60
N GLU A 167 25.40 -28.99 -11.22
CA GLU A 167 24.67 -28.13 -12.18
C GLU A 167 24.01 -28.92 -13.32
N GLU A 168 24.55 -30.10 -13.66
CA GLU A 168 23.96 -31.00 -14.66
C GLU A 168 22.61 -31.58 -14.22
N ASP A 169 22.41 -31.81 -12.92
CA ASP A 169 21.14 -32.33 -12.39
C ASP A 169 20.05 -31.25 -12.34
N ILE A 170 20.45 -30.00 -12.05
CA ILE A 170 19.57 -28.83 -12.10
C ILE A 170 19.14 -28.54 -13.55
N LEU A 171 20.08 -28.60 -14.50
CA LEU A 171 19.77 -28.41 -15.92
C LEU A 171 18.89 -29.52 -16.49
N LYS A 172 19.08 -30.79 -16.08
CA LYS A 172 18.19 -31.90 -16.47
C LYS A 172 16.78 -31.72 -15.89
N ALA A 173 16.64 -31.28 -14.64
CA ALA A 173 15.34 -31.01 -14.03
C ALA A 173 14.60 -29.86 -14.73
N LEU A 174 15.30 -28.78 -15.07
CA LEU A 174 14.75 -27.63 -15.81
C LEU A 174 14.35 -28.00 -17.24
N GLN A 175 15.14 -28.84 -17.93
CA GLN A 175 14.80 -29.30 -19.28
C GLN A 175 13.61 -30.26 -19.31
N LYS A 176 13.45 -31.10 -18.26
CA LYS A 176 12.28 -31.98 -18.11
C LYS A 176 11.00 -31.17 -17.86
N ALA A 177 11.04 -30.20 -16.93
CA ALA A 177 9.91 -29.30 -16.66
C ALA A 177 9.49 -28.46 -17.90
N ARG A 178 10.45 -28.12 -18.77
CA ARG A 178 10.18 -27.37 -20.01
C ARG A 178 9.52 -28.23 -21.10
N ARG A 179 9.81 -29.53 -21.17
CA ARG A 179 9.15 -30.45 -22.10
C ARG A 179 7.72 -30.79 -21.66
N ASP A 180 7.53 -31.03 -20.36
CA ASP A 180 6.21 -31.34 -19.79
C ASP A 180 5.22 -30.16 -19.96
N ASN A 181 5.69 -28.91 -19.86
CA ASN A 181 4.87 -27.71 -20.11
C ASN A 181 4.51 -27.49 -21.59
N ILE A 182 5.39 -27.85 -22.53
CA ILE A 182 5.13 -27.69 -23.98
C ILE A 182 4.16 -28.76 -24.48
N GLU A 183 4.23 -29.99 -23.94
CA GLU A 183 3.26 -31.05 -24.26
C GLU A 183 1.85 -30.71 -23.71
N THR A 184 1.76 -30.12 -22.52
CA THR A 184 0.49 -29.72 -21.90
C THR A 184 -0.22 -28.56 -22.66
N ILE A 185 0.55 -27.66 -23.27
CA ILE A 185 0.02 -26.53 -24.08
C ILE A 185 -0.42 -26.98 -25.49
N SER A 186 0.13 -28.09 -26.01
CA SER A 186 -0.21 -28.60 -27.34
C SER A 186 -1.48 -29.47 -27.41
N HIS A 187 -2.11 -29.78 -26.27
CA HIS A 187 -3.31 -30.65 -26.20
C HIS A 187 -4.59 -30.00 -25.65
N SER A 188 -4.59 -28.70 -25.33
CA SER A 188 -5.81 -27.99 -24.88
C SER A 188 -6.42 -27.04 -25.92
N SER A 189 -5.85 -26.98 -27.13
CA SER A 189 -6.36 -26.16 -28.24
C SER A 189 -7.26 -26.96 -29.18
N ASN A 190 -8.38 -27.48 -28.68
CA ASN A 190 -9.59 -27.75 -29.47
C ASN A 190 -10.73 -28.26 -28.58
N GLN A 191 -11.46 -27.36 -27.92
CA GLN A 191 -12.93 -27.39 -27.85
C GLN A 191 -13.47 -26.19 -27.06
N LYS A 192 -14.50 -25.56 -27.66
CA LYS A 192 -15.40 -24.51 -27.12
C LYS A 192 -14.84 -23.08 -27.06
N LYS A 193 -14.52 -22.54 -28.24
CA LYS A 193 -14.77 -21.12 -28.56
C LYS A 193 -16.06 -21.03 -29.39
N LYS A 194 -17.17 -20.70 -28.74
CA LYS A 194 -18.32 -19.95 -29.28
C LYS A 194 -19.27 -19.66 -28.11
N GLU A 195 -19.78 -18.44 -28.08
CA GLU A 195 -20.76 -17.87 -27.13
C GLU A 195 -20.25 -17.41 -25.75
N ILE A 196 -19.54 -16.27 -25.73
CA ILE A 196 -19.76 -15.24 -24.69
C ILE A 196 -19.57 -13.86 -25.32
N ILE A 197 -20.57 -13.41 -26.08
CA ILE A 197 -20.78 -11.99 -26.38
C ILE A 197 -22.27 -11.75 -26.12
N GLN A 198 -22.56 -10.69 -25.37
CA GLN A 198 -23.89 -10.17 -24.99
C GLN A 198 -24.60 -10.94 -23.86
N ASN A 199 -24.39 -10.46 -22.62
CA ASN A 199 -25.44 -9.99 -21.72
C ASN A 199 -24.82 -9.72 -20.33
N GLU A 200 -24.40 -8.48 -20.08
CA GLU A 200 -24.12 -7.99 -18.72
C GLU A 200 -24.86 -6.68 -18.54
N GLU A 201 -26.10 -6.75 -18.06
CA GLU A 201 -26.78 -5.64 -17.40
C GLU A 201 -27.83 -6.19 -16.43
N LYS A 202 -27.72 -5.84 -15.13
CA LYS A 202 -28.79 -5.10 -14.39
C LYS A 202 -28.58 -4.89 -12.89
N THR A 203 -27.44 -5.28 -12.31
CA THR A 203 -27.01 -4.74 -11.00
C THR A 203 -25.55 -4.30 -11.08
N PRO A 204 -25.21 -3.05 -10.71
CA PRO A 204 -23.81 -2.65 -10.63
C PRO A 204 -23.14 -3.51 -9.56
N SER A 205 -22.09 -4.25 -9.94
CA SER A 205 -21.28 -4.96 -8.95
C SER A 205 -20.65 -3.94 -7.99
N LEU A 206 -20.42 -4.31 -6.72
CA LEU A 206 -19.74 -3.45 -5.74
C LEU A 206 -18.45 -2.81 -6.32
N LEU A 207 -17.71 -3.55 -7.13
CA LEU A 207 -16.46 -3.08 -7.73
C LEU A 207 -16.67 -2.03 -8.84
N ASN A 208 -17.87 -1.93 -9.40
CA ASN A 208 -18.22 -0.84 -10.32
C ASN A 208 -18.29 0.51 -9.60
N TYR A 209 -18.56 0.54 -8.28
CA TYR A 209 -18.57 1.80 -7.51
C TYR A 209 -17.19 2.45 -7.48
N PHE A 210 -16.14 1.64 -7.50
CA PHE A 210 -14.76 2.13 -7.55
C PHE A 210 -14.36 2.72 -8.92
N VAL A 211 -15.19 2.54 -9.95
CA VAL A 211 -15.03 3.18 -11.27
C VAL A 211 -15.88 4.44 -11.37
N SER A 212 -17.01 4.50 -10.66
CA SER A 212 -17.83 5.70 -10.52
C SER A 212 -18.69 5.59 -9.28
N PHE A 213 -18.47 6.49 -8.32
CA PHE A 213 -19.12 6.40 -7.02
C PHE A 213 -20.55 6.93 -7.11
N PRO A 214 -21.57 6.13 -6.70
CA PRO A 214 -22.94 6.57 -6.73
C PRO A 214 -23.24 7.51 -5.57
N LYS A 215 -24.22 8.40 -5.78
CA LYS A 215 -24.86 9.12 -4.67
C LYS A 215 -25.64 8.13 -3.82
N LEU A 216 -25.42 8.18 -2.50
CA LEU A 216 -26.10 7.34 -1.52
C LEU A 216 -27.57 7.72 -1.40
N ASN A 217 -28.38 6.75 -0.96
CA ASN A 217 -29.74 7.03 -0.55
C ASN A 217 -29.74 8.00 0.64
N GLN A 218 -30.62 9.00 0.60
CA GLN A 218 -30.75 10.01 1.64
C GLN A 218 -30.98 9.39 3.03
N SER A 219 -31.72 8.28 3.12
CA SER A 219 -31.94 7.56 4.38
C SER A 219 -30.66 7.02 5.03
N ILE A 220 -29.63 6.73 4.23
CA ILE A 220 -28.32 6.30 4.71
C ILE A 220 -27.49 7.53 5.09
N ALA A 221 -27.46 8.53 4.20
CA ALA A 221 -26.72 9.78 4.42
C ALA A 221 -27.17 10.48 5.71
N ASP A 222 -28.47 10.55 5.98
CA ASP A 222 -29.05 11.20 7.16
C ASP A 222 -28.70 10.50 8.49
N LYS A 223 -28.34 9.22 8.47
CA LYS A 223 -27.88 8.50 9.67
C LYS A 223 -26.48 8.94 10.09
N ILE A 224 -25.70 9.47 9.16
CA ILE A 224 -24.30 9.82 9.38
C ILE A 224 -24.21 11.29 9.77
N ILE A 225 -23.72 11.54 10.98
CA ILE A 225 -23.58 12.89 11.50
C ILE A 225 -22.20 13.41 11.07
N ILE A 226 -22.19 14.25 10.04
CA ILE A 226 -20.96 14.81 9.46
C ILE A 226 -21.04 16.33 9.50
N ASP A 227 -20.02 17.01 10.03
CA ASP A 227 -19.89 18.46 9.82
C ASP A 227 -19.27 18.75 8.45
N ILE A 228 -20.13 18.80 7.43
CA ILE A 228 -19.72 19.08 6.04
C ILE A 228 -19.10 20.48 5.90
N LYS A 229 -19.54 21.46 6.68
CA LYS A 229 -18.99 22.81 6.65
C LYS A 229 -17.55 22.80 7.14
N GLN A 230 -17.29 22.06 8.21
CA GLN A 230 -15.96 21.91 8.76
C GLN A 230 -15.04 21.13 7.81
N LEU A 231 -15.49 20.01 7.25
CA LEU A 231 -14.74 19.27 6.23
C LEU A 231 -14.37 20.19 5.04
N ARG A 232 -15.32 20.97 4.51
CA ARG A 232 -15.06 21.93 3.42
C ARG A 232 -14.04 22.99 3.83
N LYS A 233 -14.15 23.53 5.05
CA LYS A 233 -13.19 24.48 5.60
C LYS A 233 -11.78 23.89 5.60
N TYR A 234 -11.58 22.65 6.06
CA TYR A 234 -10.26 22.01 6.06
C TYR A 234 -9.63 21.91 4.68
N VAL A 235 -10.42 21.46 3.71
CA VAL A 235 -9.96 21.30 2.33
C VAL A 235 -9.56 22.63 1.70
N THR A 236 -10.19 23.74 2.10
CA THR A 236 -9.87 25.09 1.58
C THR A 236 -8.76 25.80 2.36
N THR A 237 -8.72 25.69 3.69
CA THR A 237 -7.81 26.46 4.55
C THR A 237 -6.50 25.76 4.87
N SER A 238 -6.39 24.46 4.60
CA SER A 238 -5.21 23.65 4.94
C SER A 238 -4.68 22.85 3.74
N PRO A 239 -4.14 23.52 2.69
CA PRO A 239 -3.65 22.85 1.48
C PRO A 239 -2.62 21.75 1.76
N ASP A 240 -1.79 21.92 2.79
CA ASP A 240 -0.76 20.95 3.20
C ASP A 240 -1.35 19.60 3.66
N TYR A 241 -2.66 19.55 3.96
CA TYR A 241 -3.35 18.32 4.35
C TYR A 241 -3.80 17.49 3.15
N LEU A 242 -3.85 18.08 1.94
CA LEU A 242 -4.28 17.41 0.73
C LEU A 242 -3.12 16.74 0.01
N ASP A 243 -2.80 15.51 0.40
CA ASP A 243 -2.12 14.58 -0.49
C ASP A 243 -3.11 13.97 -1.50
N LEU A 244 -2.60 13.24 -2.49
CA LEU A 244 -3.43 12.64 -3.54
C LEU A 244 -4.50 11.69 -2.98
N GLU A 245 -4.19 10.95 -1.91
CA GLU A 245 -5.12 10.01 -1.26
C GLU A 245 -6.23 10.76 -0.51
N ASN A 246 -5.87 11.78 0.27
CA ASN A 246 -6.84 12.59 1.00
C ASN A 246 -7.77 13.32 0.04
N LEU A 247 -7.24 13.84 -1.07
CA LEU A 247 -8.05 14.45 -2.12
C LEU A 247 -8.98 13.42 -2.78
N PHE A 248 -8.51 12.20 -3.03
CA PHE A 248 -9.34 11.10 -3.50
C PHE A 248 -10.50 10.81 -2.52
N TYR A 249 -10.23 10.69 -1.22
CA TYR A 249 -11.31 10.46 -0.25
C TYR A 249 -12.29 11.63 -0.22
N VAL A 250 -11.80 12.86 -0.15
CA VAL A 250 -12.65 14.06 -0.11
C VAL A 250 -13.58 14.12 -1.32
N VAL A 251 -13.06 14.03 -2.55
CA VAL A 251 -13.86 14.12 -3.77
C VAL A 251 -14.96 13.05 -3.79
N ASN A 252 -14.60 11.82 -3.44
CA ASN A 252 -15.53 10.70 -3.46
C ASN A 252 -16.54 10.72 -2.30
N ILE A 253 -16.17 11.22 -1.12
CA ILE A 253 -17.09 11.42 0.00
C ILE A 253 -18.16 12.45 -0.37
N PHE A 254 -17.76 13.62 -0.89
CA PHE A 254 -18.72 14.63 -1.33
C PHE A 254 -19.64 14.08 -2.43
N LYS A 255 -19.08 13.33 -3.39
CA LYS A 255 -19.86 12.65 -4.44
C LYS A 255 -20.90 11.68 -3.86
N MET A 256 -20.48 10.80 -2.94
CA MET A 256 -21.36 9.80 -2.32
C MET A 256 -22.46 10.47 -1.48
N LEU A 257 -22.15 11.54 -0.76
CA LEU A 257 -23.15 12.32 -0.02
C LEU A 257 -24.05 13.15 -0.94
N GLY A 258 -23.64 13.34 -2.20
CA GLY A 258 -24.32 14.20 -3.15
C GLY A 258 -24.26 15.68 -2.77
N GLU A 259 -23.17 16.06 -2.10
CA GLU A 259 -22.83 17.41 -1.69
C GLU A 259 -21.84 18.01 -2.70
N GLU A 260 -21.95 19.31 -2.96
CA GLU A 260 -20.98 19.99 -3.82
C GLU A 260 -19.66 20.19 -3.08
N LEU A 261 -18.55 19.83 -3.73
CA LEU A 261 -17.21 20.00 -3.15
C LEU A 261 -16.81 21.48 -2.97
N GLN A 262 -17.41 22.39 -3.77
CA GLN A 262 -17.13 23.83 -3.80
C GLN A 262 -15.63 24.18 -3.88
N LEU A 263 -14.87 23.37 -4.60
CA LEU A 263 -13.49 23.67 -4.97
C LEU A 263 -13.43 24.02 -6.45
N GLU A 264 -12.73 25.11 -6.75
CA GLU A 264 -12.48 25.51 -8.13
C GLU A 264 -11.66 24.42 -8.85
N PRO A 265 -12.06 23.99 -10.07
CA PRO A 265 -11.32 22.99 -10.83
C PRO A 265 -9.83 23.34 -11.03
N GLY A 266 -9.51 24.63 -11.13
CA GLY A 266 -8.13 25.11 -11.20
C GLY A 266 -7.31 24.85 -9.94
N TYR A 267 -7.93 24.96 -8.75
CA TYR A 267 -7.28 24.62 -7.48
C TYR A 267 -6.96 23.13 -7.42
N ILE A 268 -7.91 22.27 -7.80
CA ILE A 268 -7.72 20.82 -7.80
C ILE A 268 -6.60 20.41 -8.78
N LYS A 269 -6.58 20.98 -9.99
CA LYS A 269 -5.49 20.75 -10.95
C LYS A 269 -4.14 21.13 -10.38
N ASN A 270 -4.05 22.25 -9.66
CA ASN A 270 -2.80 22.69 -9.03
C ASN A 270 -2.33 21.72 -7.94
N VAL A 271 -3.23 21.19 -7.11
CA VAL A 271 -2.89 20.16 -6.11
C VAL A 271 -2.42 18.89 -6.80
N ILE A 272 -3.16 18.40 -7.79
CA ILE A 272 -2.85 17.18 -8.55
C ILE A 272 -1.49 17.25 -9.26
N ASN A 273 -1.12 18.40 -9.82
CA ASN A 273 0.17 18.60 -10.49
C ASN A 273 1.39 18.27 -9.60
N ASN A 274 1.24 18.35 -8.28
CA ASN A 274 2.29 17.97 -7.33
C ASN A 274 2.46 16.46 -7.17
N PHE A 275 1.64 15.65 -7.85
CA PHE A 275 1.62 14.20 -7.77
C PHE A 275 1.75 13.54 -9.14
N ILE A 276 2.36 14.25 -10.09
CA ILE A 276 2.56 13.77 -11.46
C ILE A 276 4.04 13.81 -11.80
N SER A 277 4.54 12.67 -12.27
CA SER A 277 5.92 12.42 -12.67
C SER A 277 5.89 11.81 -14.08
N GLY A 278 6.47 12.50 -15.05
CA GLY A 278 6.44 12.05 -16.46
C GLY A 278 5.02 11.86 -17.02
N LYS A 279 4.09 12.76 -16.68
CA LYS A 279 2.65 12.71 -17.03
C LYS A 279 1.87 11.50 -16.48
N VAL A 280 2.46 10.73 -15.58
CA VAL A 280 1.82 9.62 -14.86
C VAL A 280 1.74 9.98 -13.37
N PHE A 281 0.67 9.55 -12.70
CA PHE A 281 0.51 9.81 -11.27
C PHE A 281 1.50 9.03 -10.40
N SER A 282 1.92 9.67 -9.32
CA SER A 282 2.88 9.17 -8.34
C SER A 282 2.52 9.69 -6.94
N THR A 283 3.23 9.26 -5.90
CA THR A 283 3.04 9.79 -4.54
C THR A 283 3.61 11.21 -4.35
N GLY A 284 4.18 11.81 -5.39
CA GLY A 284 4.76 13.14 -5.40
C GLY A 284 5.47 13.45 -6.72
N ARG A 285 5.62 14.73 -7.08
CA ARG A 285 6.04 15.23 -8.41
C ARG A 285 7.31 14.58 -8.96
N TYR A 286 8.21 14.13 -8.09
CA TYR A 286 9.50 13.53 -8.45
C TYR A 286 9.61 12.06 -8.02
N HIS A 287 8.51 11.45 -7.60
CA HIS A 287 8.47 10.05 -7.20
C HIS A 287 8.22 9.15 -8.42
N ILE A 288 8.57 7.87 -8.27
CA ILE A 288 8.25 6.85 -9.25
C ILE A 288 6.72 6.68 -9.28
N PRO A 289 6.09 6.66 -10.46
CA PRO A 289 4.68 6.31 -10.59
C PRO A 289 4.35 4.98 -9.93
N ASN A 290 3.11 4.83 -9.46
CA ASN A 290 2.64 3.57 -8.88
C ASN A 290 1.13 3.40 -9.07
N PRO A 291 0.63 2.15 -9.14
CA PRO A 291 -0.77 1.89 -9.45
C PRO A 291 -1.80 2.48 -8.48
N ILE A 292 -1.46 2.60 -7.20
CA ILE A 292 -2.37 3.16 -6.19
C ILE A 292 -2.57 4.67 -6.43
N SER A 293 -1.47 5.40 -6.64
CA SER A 293 -1.53 6.83 -6.96
C SER A 293 -2.21 7.08 -8.31
N ILE A 294 -1.96 6.22 -9.29
CA ILE A 294 -2.67 6.24 -10.58
C ILE A 294 -4.17 6.08 -10.38
N TYR A 295 -4.61 5.09 -9.60
CA TYR A 295 -6.02 4.91 -9.32
C TYR A 295 -6.65 6.15 -8.66
N TYR A 296 -6.02 6.69 -7.62
CA TYR A 296 -6.52 7.90 -6.94
C TYR A 296 -6.64 9.08 -7.89
N GLY A 297 -5.60 9.34 -8.69
CA GLY A 297 -5.59 10.41 -9.67
C GLY A 297 -6.65 10.25 -10.76
N LEU A 298 -6.77 9.06 -11.35
CA LEU A 298 -7.80 8.76 -12.36
C LEU A 298 -9.20 8.89 -11.78
N SER A 299 -9.44 8.44 -10.55
CA SER A 299 -10.72 8.58 -9.87
C SER A 299 -11.10 10.04 -9.64
N ILE A 300 -10.17 10.86 -9.15
CA ILE A 300 -10.41 12.30 -8.96
C ILE A 300 -10.76 12.97 -10.30
N LEU A 301 -9.95 12.75 -11.34
CA LEU A 301 -10.20 13.35 -12.65
C LEU A 301 -11.49 12.85 -13.29
N SER A 302 -11.86 11.58 -13.08
CA SER A 302 -13.10 11.00 -13.58
C SER A 302 -14.33 11.63 -12.91
N GLU A 303 -14.33 11.74 -11.58
CA GLU A 303 -15.49 12.30 -10.84
C GLU A 303 -15.69 13.79 -11.06
N LEU A 304 -14.63 14.51 -11.43
CA LEU A 304 -14.69 15.93 -11.79
C LEU A 304 -14.90 16.16 -13.30
N GLU A 305 -15.09 15.09 -14.08
CA GLU A 305 -15.26 15.15 -15.54
C GLU A 305 -14.07 15.81 -16.27
N LEU A 306 -12.88 15.71 -15.69
CA LEU A 306 -11.64 16.29 -16.22
C LEU A 306 -10.79 15.28 -16.99
N LEU A 307 -11.05 13.97 -16.86
CA LEU A 307 -10.15 12.92 -17.35
C LEU A 307 -9.81 13.03 -18.84
N ASN A 308 -10.79 13.29 -19.70
CA ASN A 308 -10.59 13.38 -21.16
C ASN A 308 -10.10 14.75 -21.63
N ASN A 309 -10.13 15.77 -20.77
CA ASN A 309 -9.81 17.17 -21.09
C ASN A 309 -8.60 17.67 -20.29
N SER A 310 -7.83 16.74 -19.71
CA SER A 310 -6.71 17.06 -18.85
C SER A 310 -5.42 17.02 -19.65
N GLU A 311 -4.81 18.18 -19.90
CA GLU A 311 -3.41 18.26 -20.41
C GLU A 311 -2.37 17.82 -19.36
N VAL A 312 -2.83 17.54 -18.14
CA VAL A 312 -1.99 17.31 -16.96
C VAL A 312 -1.44 15.88 -16.92
N VAL A 313 -2.16 14.91 -17.49
CA VAL A 313 -1.74 13.51 -17.56
C VAL A 313 -1.91 12.95 -18.96
N ASP A 314 -1.16 11.91 -19.28
CA ASP A 314 -1.27 11.20 -20.56
C ASP A 314 -1.84 9.79 -20.30
N LEU A 315 -3.05 9.54 -20.80
CA LEU A 315 -3.75 8.28 -20.57
C LEU A 315 -3.02 7.09 -21.24
N LEU A 316 -2.31 7.33 -22.34
CA LEU A 316 -1.53 6.29 -23.01
C LEU A 316 -0.28 5.95 -22.20
N ASP A 317 0.43 6.95 -21.68
CA ASP A 317 1.59 6.72 -20.81
C ASP A 317 1.19 5.99 -19.52
N ILE A 318 0.03 6.33 -18.95
CA ILE A 318 -0.54 5.61 -17.80
C ILE A 318 -0.85 4.15 -18.18
N GLU A 319 -1.52 3.90 -19.30
CA GLU A 319 -1.83 2.55 -19.76
C GLU A 319 -0.56 1.72 -19.94
N MET A 320 0.44 2.27 -20.65
CA MET A 320 1.73 1.61 -20.86
C MET A 320 2.46 1.32 -19.55
N PHE A 321 2.42 2.25 -18.60
CA PHE A 321 3.02 2.04 -17.28
C PHE A 321 2.34 0.86 -16.56
N LEU A 322 1.01 0.84 -16.49
CA LEU A 322 0.25 -0.21 -15.81
C LEU A 322 0.45 -1.58 -16.48
N GLU A 323 0.48 -1.64 -17.81
CA GLU A 323 0.77 -2.86 -18.56
C GLU A 323 2.19 -3.37 -18.28
N ASN A 324 3.19 -2.47 -18.21
CA ASN A 324 4.56 -2.82 -17.88
C ASN A 324 4.72 -3.29 -16.43
N ASP A 325 4.03 -2.66 -15.48
CA ASP A 325 4.04 -3.07 -14.06
C ASP A 325 3.40 -4.47 -13.87
N LEU A 326 2.42 -4.81 -14.71
CA LEU A 326 1.76 -6.12 -14.68
C LEU A 326 2.56 -7.23 -15.38
N ASN A 327 3.48 -6.91 -16.30
CA ASN A 327 4.26 -7.91 -17.04
C ASN A 327 5.06 -8.90 -16.17
N PRO A 328 5.82 -8.48 -15.13
CA PRO A 328 6.49 -9.41 -14.23
C PRO A 328 5.56 -10.04 -13.18
N PHE A 329 4.23 -9.95 -13.37
CA PHE A 329 3.15 -10.26 -12.42
C PHE A 329 3.58 -11.01 -11.15
N ILE A 330 3.55 -10.30 -10.02
CA ILE A 330 3.87 -10.86 -8.71
C ILE A 330 2.53 -11.05 -7.96
N PRO A 331 2.02 -12.29 -7.80
CA PRO A 331 0.69 -12.53 -7.26
C PRO A 331 0.51 -11.98 -5.83
N ASP A 332 1.57 -12.04 -5.02
CA ASP A 332 1.57 -11.61 -3.61
C ASP A 332 1.32 -10.10 -3.42
N LYS A 333 1.52 -9.29 -4.46
CA LYS A 333 1.24 -7.84 -4.40
C LYS A 333 -0.26 -7.57 -4.62
N ILE A 334 -1.12 -8.23 -3.84
CA ILE A 334 -2.58 -8.26 -4.03
C ILE A 334 -3.18 -6.86 -4.17
N THR A 335 -2.93 -5.97 -3.21
CA THR A 335 -3.45 -4.60 -3.21
C THR A 335 -2.97 -3.81 -4.43
N LEU A 336 -1.69 -3.95 -4.77
CA LEU A 336 -1.09 -3.25 -5.91
C LEU A 336 -1.70 -3.76 -7.23
N ASN A 337 -1.80 -5.07 -7.40
CA ASN A 337 -2.45 -5.72 -8.53
C ASN A 337 -3.94 -5.34 -8.63
N PHE A 338 -4.65 -5.26 -7.51
CA PHE A 338 -6.04 -4.80 -7.45
C PHE A 338 -6.16 -3.39 -8.06
N PHE A 339 -5.35 -2.44 -7.60
CA PHE A 339 -5.37 -1.08 -8.12
C PHE A 339 -4.87 -0.97 -9.57
N THR A 340 -3.94 -1.83 -10.00
CA THR A 340 -3.51 -1.92 -11.41
C THR A 340 -4.67 -2.32 -12.32
N ILE A 341 -5.34 -3.44 -12.02
CA ILE A 341 -6.47 -3.94 -12.82
C ILE A 341 -7.64 -2.96 -12.78
N LEU A 342 -7.91 -2.36 -11.62
CA LEU A 342 -8.97 -1.37 -11.46
C LEU A 342 -8.71 -0.12 -12.31
N SER A 343 -7.48 0.41 -12.30
CA SER A 343 -7.08 1.53 -13.14
C SER A 343 -7.23 1.22 -14.63
N LEU A 344 -6.80 0.04 -15.07
CA LEU A 344 -7.01 -0.42 -16.45
C LEU A 344 -8.52 -0.48 -16.80
N LYS A 345 -9.39 -0.93 -15.89
CA LYS A 345 -10.84 -0.89 -16.12
C LYS A 345 -11.39 0.54 -16.26
N MET A 346 -10.88 1.50 -15.48
CA MET A 346 -11.26 2.91 -15.62
C MET A 346 -10.84 3.48 -16.98
N LEU A 347 -9.62 3.17 -17.43
CA LEU A 347 -9.14 3.57 -18.76
C LEU A 347 -9.98 2.96 -19.87
N LYS A 348 -10.36 1.68 -19.74
CA LYS A 348 -11.27 1.02 -20.68
C LYS A 348 -12.62 1.73 -20.83
N LYS A 349 -13.21 2.19 -19.71
CA LYS A 349 -14.46 2.98 -19.75
C LYS A 349 -14.28 4.33 -20.46
N SER A 350 -13.06 4.85 -20.46
CA SER A 350 -12.68 6.11 -21.11
C SER A 350 -12.20 5.93 -22.57
N GLY A 351 -12.32 4.72 -23.12
CA GLY A 351 -11.98 4.40 -24.52
C GLY A 351 -10.68 3.62 -24.73
N GLY A 352 -9.94 3.29 -23.66
CA GLY A 352 -8.72 2.48 -23.73
C GLY A 352 -8.97 1.04 -24.18
N ILE A 353 -8.03 0.46 -24.94
CA ILE A 353 -8.15 -0.90 -25.50
C ILE A 353 -7.41 -1.89 -24.60
N ILE A 354 -8.06 -2.26 -23.49
CA ILE A 354 -7.44 -3.16 -22.50
C ILE A 354 -7.71 -4.63 -22.83
N THR A 355 -6.63 -5.41 -22.92
CA THR A 355 -6.68 -6.86 -23.17
C THR A 355 -7.21 -7.64 -21.96
N ASN A 356 -7.78 -8.82 -22.21
CA ASN A 356 -8.30 -9.68 -21.14
C ASN A 356 -7.14 -10.28 -20.32
N LYS A 357 -7.18 -10.10 -19.00
CA LYS A 357 -6.15 -10.56 -18.05
C LYS A 357 -6.52 -11.81 -17.24
N ARG A 358 -7.51 -12.60 -17.67
CA ARG A 358 -7.94 -13.84 -16.98
C ARG A 358 -6.83 -14.85 -16.72
N HIS A 359 -5.76 -14.85 -17.52
CA HIS A 359 -4.59 -15.71 -17.29
C HIS A 359 -3.90 -15.46 -15.94
N LEU A 360 -4.11 -14.30 -15.31
CA LEU A 360 -3.59 -13.96 -13.98
C LEU A 360 -4.34 -14.64 -12.82
N ILE A 361 -5.49 -15.27 -13.09
CA ILE A 361 -6.30 -15.94 -12.07
C ILE A 361 -5.59 -17.17 -11.50
N GLU A 362 -4.98 -17.98 -12.36
CA GLU A 362 -4.30 -19.22 -11.95
C GLU A 362 -3.20 -18.96 -10.90
N PRO A 363 -2.24 -18.04 -11.12
CA PRO A 363 -1.23 -17.76 -10.10
C PRO A 363 -1.80 -17.12 -8.83
N LEU A 364 -2.91 -16.38 -8.90
CA LEU A 364 -3.60 -15.85 -7.71
C LEU A 364 -4.30 -16.95 -6.90
N ALA A 365 -4.94 -17.91 -7.57
CA ALA A 365 -5.67 -19.01 -6.92
C ALA A 365 -4.74 -19.94 -6.12
N ASN A 366 -3.45 -19.95 -6.44
CA ASN A 366 -2.42 -20.71 -5.73
C ASN A 366 -1.89 -20.01 -4.47
N LEU A 367 -2.31 -18.76 -4.19
CA LEU A 367 -1.92 -18.04 -2.98
C LEU A 367 -2.53 -18.69 -1.75
N ASN A 368 -1.69 -19.01 -0.78
CA ASN A 368 -2.14 -19.54 0.50
C ASN A 368 -2.44 -18.40 1.48
N LEU A 369 -3.67 -17.88 1.42
CA LEU A 369 -4.07 -16.72 2.20
C LEU A 369 -4.34 -17.04 3.67
N PHE A 370 -4.79 -18.25 3.99
CA PHE A 370 -5.25 -18.62 5.34
C PHE A 370 -4.16 -19.23 6.23
N ASN A 371 -3.00 -19.62 5.69
CA ASN A 371 -1.90 -20.20 6.48
C ASN A 371 -0.82 -19.17 6.87
N SER A 372 -1.05 -17.86 6.69
CA SER A 372 -0.14 -16.82 7.18
C SER A 372 -0.52 -16.42 8.61
N GLU A 373 0.48 -16.31 9.49
CA GLU A 373 0.27 -15.97 10.91
C GLU A 373 -0.28 -14.55 11.12
N GLU A 374 -0.20 -13.70 10.09
CA GLU A 374 -0.74 -12.33 10.06
C GLU A 374 -1.71 -12.13 8.89
N TYR A 375 -2.60 -13.10 8.70
CA TYR A 375 -3.76 -12.91 7.84
C TYR A 375 -4.54 -11.65 8.27
N GLN A 376 -4.42 -10.56 7.50
CA GLN A 376 -5.27 -9.40 7.72
C GLN A 376 -6.58 -9.61 6.96
N LEU A 377 -7.70 -9.64 7.67
CA LEU A 377 -9.05 -9.77 7.07
C LEU A 377 -9.31 -8.69 6.01
N SER A 378 -8.64 -7.54 6.13
CA SER A 378 -8.66 -6.42 5.18
C SER A 378 -8.08 -6.78 3.80
N ASP A 379 -7.06 -7.64 3.74
CA ASP A 379 -6.43 -8.03 2.47
C ASP A 379 -7.33 -8.91 1.61
N MET A 380 -8.27 -9.63 2.24
CA MET A 380 -9.25 -10.43 1.49
C MET A 380 -10.17 -9.59 0.62
N PHE A 381 -10.51 -8.38 1.04
CA PHE A 381 -11.30 -7.49 0.20
C PHE A 381 -10.60 -7.27 -1.14
N PHE A 382 -9.30 -6.95 -1.11
CA PHE A 382 -8.51 -6.72 -2.31
C PHE A 382 -8.30 -8.00 -3.11
N TYR A 383 -8.08 -9.14 -2.46
CA TYR A 383 -7.92 -10.43 -3.14
C TYR A 383 -9.18 -10.87 -3.89
N LEU A 384 -10.33 -10.92 -3.20
CA LEU A 384 -11.61 -11.27 -3.81
C LEU A 384 -12.00 -10.24 -4.86
N GLY A 385 -11.78 -8.96 -4.56
CA GLY A 385 -11.99 -7.86 -5.50
C GLY A 385 -11.21 -8.07 -6.78
N LEU A 386 -9.92 -8.38 -6.68
CA LEU A 386 -9.05 -8.62 -7.83
C LEU A 386 -9.53 -9.81 -8.67
N LEU A 387 -9.90 -10.93 -8.04
CA LEU A 387 -10.44 -12.09 -8.76
C LEU A 387 -11.74 -11.76 -9.50
N LYS A 388 -12.68 -11.02 -8.87
CA LYS A 388 -13.90 -10.53 -9.54
C LYS A 388 -13.60 -9.52 -10.64
N LEU A 389 -12.55 -8.70 -10.49
CA LEU A 389 -12.14 -7.79 -11.55
C LEU A 389 -11.65 -8.56 -12.79
N LEU A 390 -10.91 -9.65 -12.59
CA LEU A 390 -10.40 -10.50 -13.67
C LEU A 390 -11.49 -11.40 -14.28
N ASP A 391 -12.40 -11.93 -13.47
CA ASP A 391 -13.60 -12.64 -13.92
C ASP A 391 -14.80 -12.35 -13.01
N ALA A 392 -15.78 -11.60 -13.51
CA ALA A 392 -16.99 -11.24 -12.76
C ALA A 392 -17.78 -12.46 -12.25
N ARG A 393 -17.63 -13.62 -12.91
CA ARG A 393 -18.29 -14.89 -12.56
C ARG A 393 -17.42 -15.82 -11.73
N PHE A 394 -16.28 -15.35 -11.22
CA PHE A 394 -15.44 -16.15 -10.33
C PHE A 394 -16.26 -16.62 -9.12
N ASP A 395 -16.13 -17.91 -8.80
CA ASP A 395 -16.86 -18.58 -7.71
C ASP A 395 -16.01 -18.59 -6.44
N PHE A 396 -16.57 -18.03 -5.36
CA PHE A 396 -15.91 -17.95 -4.05
C PHE A 396 -16.44 -18.96 -3.03
N THR A 397 -17.29 -19.90 -3.43
CA THR A 397 -17.91 -20.87 -2.52
C THR A 397 -16.88 -21.57 -1.62
N ASN A 398 -15.70 -21.91 -2.16
CA ASN A 398 -14.64 -22.58 -1.41
C ASN A 398 -13.90 -21.69 -0.39
N LEU A 399 -14.05 -20.36 -0.48
CA LEU A 399 -13.40 -19.40 0.42
C LEU A 399 -14.32 -18.92 1.54
N GLN A 400 -15.65 -19.12 1.40
CA GLN A 400 -16.65 -18.66 2.38
C GLN A 400 -16.40 -19.25 3.77
N ALA A 401 -16.40 -20.58 3.91
CA ALA A 401 -16.30 -21.22 5.23
C ALA A 401 -14.94 -20.97 5.93
N PRO A 402 -13.78 -21.05 5.24
CA PRO A 402 -12.50 -20.65 5.84
C PRO A 402 -12.48 -19.19 6.30
N TYR A 403 -13.02 -18.27 5.49
CA TYR A 403 -13.10 -16.86 5.84
C TYR A 403 -13.92 -16.61 7.11
N LEU A 404 -15.12 -17.18 7.18
CA LEU A 404 -16.01 -17.03 8.33
C LEU A 404 -15.39 -17.58 9.61
N THR A 405 -14.70 -18.73 9.52
CA THR A 405 -13.99 -19.33 10.66
C THR A 405 -12.90 -18.39 11.22
N GLU A 406 -12.16 -17.70 10.36
CA GLU A 406 -11.15 -16.72 10.81
C GLU A 406 -11.79 -15.41 11.30
N LEU A 407 -12.91 -15.00 10.69
CA LEU A 407 -13.66 -13.82 11.08
C LEU A 407 -14.20 -13.94 12.51
N GLU A 408 -14.83 -15.07 12.85
CA GLU A 408 -15.37 -15.33 14.20
C GLU A 408 -14.31 -15.22 15.31
N LYS A 409 -13.06 -15.55 15.00
CA LYS A 409 -11.93 -15.43 15.95
C LYS A 409 -11.48 -13.98 16.18
N LYS A 410 -11.78 -13.08 15.24
CA LYS A 410 -11.28 -11.69 15.22
C LYS A 410 -12.34 -10.64 15.58
N ILE A 411 -13.61 -11.01 15.60
CA ILE A 411 -14.69 -10.13 16.10
C ILE A 411 -14.51 -9.92 17.60
N GLN A 412 -14.37 -8.66 17.99
CA GLN A 412 -14.32 -8.26 19.39
C GLN A 412 -15.72 -8.20 20.00
N SER A 413 -15.80 -8.18 21.33
CA SER A 413 -17.08 -8.13 22.06
C SER A 413 -17.95 -6.91 21.76
N ASN A 414 -17.36 -5.83 21.22
CA ASN A 414 -18.07 -4.65 20.76
C ASN A 414 -18.56 -4.75 19.29
N GLY A 415 -18.40 -5.91 18.64
CA GLY A 415 -18.76 -6.13 17.25
C GLY A 415 -17.76 -5.58 16.23
N SER A 416 -16.59 -5.10 16.65
CA SER A 416 -15.58 -4.56 15.74
C SER A 416 -14.54 -5.58 15.30
N ILE A 417 -13.91 -5.33 14.16
CA ILE A 417 -12.66 -5.96 13.76
C ILE A 417 -11.50 -5.06 14.16
N ASN A 418 -10.54 -5.60 14.90
CA ASN A 418 -9.36 -4.87 15.39
C ASN A 418 -9.68 -3.54 16.11
N GLY A 419 -10.86 -3.38 16.70
CA GLY A 419 -11.24 -2.16 17.40
C GLY A 419 -11.54 -0.94 16.51
N ASN A 420 -11.57 -1.08 15.17
CA ASN A 420 -11.66 0.08 14.28
C ASN A 420 -12.72 -0.05 13.17
N ALA A 421 -13.25 1.10 12.74
CA ALA A 421 -14.35 1.14 11.78
C ALA A 421 -13.92 0.85 10.34
N THR A 422 -12.66 1.10 9.97
CA THR A 422 -12.16 0.84 8.61
C THR A 422 -12.13 -0.66 8.31
N ASP A 423 -11.54 -1.44 9.22
CA ASP A 423 -11.45 -2.90 9.07
C ASP A 423 -12.82 -3.55 9.16
N THR A 424 -13.67 -3.06 10.07
CA THR A 424 -15.06 -3.52 10.19
C THR A 424 -15.86 -3.27 8.90
N ALA A 425 -15.74 -2.07 8.32
CA ALA A 425 -16.40 -1.74 7.05
C ALA A 425 -15.86 -2.58 5.88
N ARG A 426 -14.55 -2.75 5.77
CA ARG A 426 -13.94 -3.62 4.74
C ARG A 426 -14.40 -5.07 4.90
N THR A 427 -14.54 -5.56 6.12
CA THR A 427 -15.02 -6.92 6.42
C THR A 427 -16.46 -7.12 5.93
N LEU A 428 -17.35 -6.15 6.19
CA LEU A 428 -18.70 -6.15 5.62
C LEU A 428 -18.66 -6.18 4.08
N LEU A 429 -17.82 -5.37 3.45
CA LEU A 429 -17.66 -5.39 1.99
C LEU A 429 -17.10 -6.73 1.47
N THR A 430 -16.22 -7.39 2.22
CA THR A 430 -15.74 -8.75 1.91
C THR A 430 -16.87 -9.77 1.95
N LEU A 431 -17.77 -9.69 2.95
CA LEU A 431 -18.96 -10.54 3.02
C LEU A 431 -19.92 -10.32 1.84
N VAL A 432 -20.01 -9.09 1.33
CA VAL A 432 -20.74 -8.79 0.07
C VAL A 432 -20.06 -9.48 -1.11
N LEU A 433 -18.74 -9.38 -1.26
CA LEU A 433 -18.01 -10.03 -2.36
C LEU A 433 -18.11 -11.56 -2.32
N LEU A 434 -18.24 -12.14 -1.14
CA LEU A 434 -18.42 -13.57 -0.93
C LEU A 434 -19.85 -14.06 -1.20
N ASP A 435 -20.82 -13.17 -1.49
CA ASP A 435 -22.24 -13.52 -1.56
C ASP A 435 -22.78 -14.18 -0.26
N SER A 436 -22.23 -13.78 0.90
CA SER A 436 -22.58 -14.32 2.23
C SER A 436 -23.71 -13.57 2.95
N THR A 437 -24.27 -12.52 2.33
CA THR A 437 -25.21 -11.58 2.98
C THR A 437 -26.49 -12.21 3.54
N GLY A 438 -26.92 -13.35 2.98
CA GLY A 438 -28.12 -14.07 3.44
C GLY A 438 -27.87 -15.20 4.44
N LYS A 439 -26.62 -15.61 4.67
CA LYS A 439 -26.28 -16.78 5.50
C LYS A 439 -25.80 -16.39 6.90
N ASP A 440 -25.14 -15.24 7.03
CA ASP A 440 -24.40 -14.85 8.24
C ASP A 440 -24.99 -13.59 8.90
N ILE A 441 -26.31 -13.57 9.04
CA ILE A 441 -27.09 -12.40 9.48
C ILE A 441 -26.66 -11.91 10.88
N SER A 442 -26.30 -12.82 11.80
CA SER A 442 -25.84 -12.46 13.15
C SER A 442 -24.53 -11.68 13.11
N ILE A 443 -23.53 -12.20 12.40
CA ILE A 443 -22.21 -11.55 12.24
C ILE A 443 -22.36 -10.19 11.57
N ILE A 444 -23.15 -10.11 10.50
CA ILE A 444 -23.42 -8.86 9.78
C ILE A 444 -24.08 -7.84 10.71
N SER A 445 -25.05 -8.28 11.52
CA SER A 445 -25.74 -7.41 12.48
C SER A 445 -24.80 -6.85 13.54
N GLU A 446 -23.88 -7.66 14.07
CA GLU A 446 -22.89 -7.22 15.06
C GLU A 446 -21.92 -6.18 14.48
N LEU A 447 -21.38 -6.44 13.29
CA LEU A 447 -20.48 -5.51 12.57
C LEU A 447 -21.20 -4.18 12.25
N LEU A 448 -22.44 -4.25 11.77
CA LEU A 448 -23.25 -3.06 11.48
C LEU A 448 -23.60 -2.29 12.75
N GLN A 449 -23.87 -2.97 13.87
CA GLN A 449 -24.13 -2.29 15.14
C GLN A 449 -22.94 -1.46 15.58
N PHE A 450 -21.72 -1.99 15.47
CA PHE A 450 -20.50 -1.24 15.76
C PHE A 450 -20.36 -0.01 14.84
N LEU A 451 -20.55 -0.17 13.52
CA LEU A 451 -20.48 0.96 12.60
C LEU A 451 -21.54 2.03 12.90
N ASN A 452 -22.78 1.62 13.20
CA ASN A 452 -23.88 2.52 13.52
C ASN A 452 -23.67 3.32 14.82
N GLN A 453 -22.86 2.82 15.75
CA GLN A 453 -22.46 3.55 16.95
C GLN A 453 -21.36 4.59 16.67
N ASN A 454 -20.64 4.47 15.56
CA ASN A 454 -19.47 5.29 15.19
C ASN A 454 -19.75 6.20 13.97
N LEU A 455 -20.96 6.75 13.86
CA LEU A 455 -21.41 7.56 12.71
C LEU A 455 -21.17 9.07 12.86
N LYS A 456 -20.18 9.48 13.66
CA LYS A 456 -19.89 10.90 13.93
C LYS A 456 -18.53 11.28 13.37
N PHE A 457 -18.51 12.24 12.45
CA PHE A 457 -17.30 12.64 11.72
C PHE A 457 -17.15 14.16 11.66
N PHE A 458 -15.92 14.62 11.88
CA PHE A 458 -15.48 16.01 11.85
C PHE A 458 -16.31 16.92 12.78
N ILE A 459 -16.83 16.37 13.89
CA ILE A 459 -17.62 17.13 14.87
C ILE A 459 -16.70 17.75 15.90
N ASP A 460 -16.72 19.08 16.03
CA ASP A 460 -15.88 19.79 17.01
C ASP A 460 -16.36 19.46 18.42
N SER A 461 -15.57 18.67 19.13
CA SER A 461 -15.82 18.29 20.51
C SER A 461 -14.65 18.82 21.32
N GLN A 462 -14.96 19.70 22.28
CA GLN A 462 -13.99 20.37 23.13
C GLN A 462 -13.14 19.41 24.00
N ASP A 463 -13.46 18.12 24.00
CA ASP A 463 -12.89 17.09 24.88
C ASP A 463 -11.81 16.18 24.25
N PHE A 464 -11.41 16.39 22.99
CA PHE A 464 -10.34 15.57 22.40
C PHE A 464 -8.96 16.19 22.69
N GLY A 465 -8.06 15.37 23.27
CA GLY A 465 -6.65 15.73 23.50
C GLY A 465 -5.86 16.04 22.23
N GLU A 466 -4.53 16.10 22.33
CA GLU A 466 -3.58 16.55 21.28
C GLU A 466 -3.70 15.82 19.91
N PHE A 467 -4.44 14.70 19.82
CA PHE A 467 -4.71 13.96 18.58
C PHE A 467 -6.16 14.13 18.12
N ASN A 468 -6.44 15.21 17.40
CA ASN A 468 -7.73 15.49 16.76
C ASN A 468 -7.53 15.88 15.29
N CYS A 469 -8.55 15.69 14.45
CA CYS A 469 -8.49 16.01 13.02
C CYS A 469 -8.28 17.50 12.73
N TYR A 470 -8.48 18.37 13.73
CA TYR A 470 -8.35 19.82 13.62
C TYR A 470 -6.92 20.32 13.66
N GLN A 471 -6.05 19.59 14.35
CA GLN A 471 -4.67 19.98 14.59
C GLN A 471 -3.67 18.99 13.99
N ASN A 472 -4.13 17.80 13.59
CA ASN A 472 -3.27 16.72 13.13
C ASN A 472 -3.70 16.16 11.77
N LYS A 473 -2.81 16.31 10.77
CA LYS A 473 -2.98 15.79 9.40
C LYS A 473 -3.23 14.28 9.37
N ILE A 474 -2.59 13.52 10.26
CA ILE A 474 -2.76 12.06 10.34
C ILE A 474 -4.16 11.72 10.86
N ALA A 475 -4.62 12.40 11.91
CA ALA A 475 -5.97 12.21 12.43
C ALA A 475 -7.03 12.55 11.37
N PHE A 476 -6.85 13.65 10.63
CA PHE A 476 -7.72 14.01 9.50
C PHE A 476 -7.76 12.92 8.41
N LYS A 477 -6.60 12.36 8.03
CA LYS A 477 -6.50 11.26 7.07
C LYS A 477 -7.19 9.99 7.56
N ILE A 478 -7.01 9.62 8.83
CA ILE A 478 -7.66 8.45 9.43
C ILE A 478 -9.18 8.61 9.38
N GLU A 479 -9.68 9.79 9.76
CA GLU A 479 -11.12 10.06 9.78
C GLU A 479 -11.74 10.08 8.38
N LEU A 480 -11.06 10.66 7.39
CA LEU A 480 -11.45 10.56 5.97
C LEU A 480 -11.55 9.11 5.51
N ARG A 481 -10.52 8.31 5.81
CA ARG A 481 -10.49 6.89 5.43
C ARG A 481 -11.63 6.12 6.09
N MET A 482 -11.86 6.32 7.40
CA MET A 482 -12.96 5.71 8.12
C MET A 482 -14.30 6.04 7.47
N LEU A 483 -14.58 7.33 7.24
CA LEU A 483 -15.82 7.79 6.63
C LEU A 483 -16.01 7.19 5.23
N PHE A 484 -14.98 7.22 4.38
CA PHE A 484 -15.05 6.66 3.02
C PHE A 484 -15.44 5.18 3.02
N TRP A 485 -14.75 4.34 3.80
CA TRP A 485 -15.03 2.90 3.84
C TRP A 485 -16.39 2.61 4.47
N MET A 486 -16.81 3.38 5.48
CA MET A 486 -18.13 3.23 6.10
C MET A 486 -19.26 3.61 5.15
N LEU A 487 -19.13 4.69 4.39
CA LEU A 487 -20.11 5.07 3.36
C LEU A 487 -20.30 3.94 2.35
N LEU A 488 -19.20 3.36 1.88
CA LEU A 488 -19.23 2.21 0.97
C LEU A 488 -19.92 1.00 1.60
N ALA A 489 -19.54 0.61 2.82
CA ALA A 489 -20.16 -0.53 3.49
C ALA A 489 -21.66 -0.32 3.71
N LEU A 490 -22.06 0.83 4.27
CA LEU A 490 -23.47 1.13 4.54
C LEU A 490 -24.30 1.18 3.25
N SER A 491 -23.72 1.62 2.12
CA SER A 491 -24.40 1.61 0.82
C SER A 491 -24.85 0.22 0.34
N GLN A 492 -24.23 -0.86 0.85
CA GLN A 492 -24.55 -2.23 0.47
C GLN A 492 -25.58 -2.89 1.39
N TYR A 493 -25.79 -2.35 2.59
CA TYR A 493 -26.58 -3.00 3.65
C TYR A 493 -27.77 -2.20 4.16
N CYS A 494 -27.87 -0.90 3.84
CA CYS A 494 -28.88 0.01 4.40
C CYS A 494 -29.87 0.57 3.38
#